data_AF-A0A3T0VEV8-F1
#
_entry.id   AF-A0A3T0VEV8-F1
#
_cell.length_a   1.000
_cell.length_b   1.000
_cell.length_c   1.000
_cell.angle_alpha   90.00
_cell.angle_beta   90.00
_cell.angle_gamma   90.00
#
_symmetry.space_group_name_H-M   'P 1'
#
loop_
_entity.id
_entity.type
_entity.pdbx_description
1 polymer ?
#
loop_
_entity_poly.entity_id
_entity_poly.type
_entity_poly.pdbx_seq_one_letter_code
_entity_poly.pdbx_strand_id
1 'polypeptide(L)' 'MAVCSPGELNPRWIVVFVTRDGQPFSVVRVMDAFNPELITHTLDLIECLDAGGYSFASIISTLSQEGAQ' A
#
# COMPACT_ATOMS: atom_id res chain seq x y z
N MET A 1 -4.06 6.00 -2.98
CA MET A 1 -2.73 5.45 -2.65
C MET A 1 -1.69 6.52 -2.88
N ALA A 2 -0.62 6.55 -2.08
CA ALA A 2 0.56 7.35 -2.31
C ALA A 2 1.82 6.48 -2.28
N VAL A 3 2.79 6.77 -3.16
CA VAL A 3 4.14 6.21 -3.11
C VAL A 3 5.08 7.32 -2.66
N CYS A 4 5.73 7.13 -1.52
CA CYS A 4 6.64 8.09 -0.92
C CYS A 4 8.09 7.65 -1.16
N SER A 5 8.90 8.55 -1.71
CA SER A 5 10.33 8.31 -1.90
C SER A 5 11.12 8.44 -0.60
N PRO A 6 12.31 7.82 -0.51
CA PRO A 6 13.26 8.07 0.56
C PRO A 6 13.57 9.56 0.75
N GLY A 7 13.78 9.97 1.99
CA GLY A 7 14.13 11.33 2.38
C GLY A 7 14.36 11.47 3.88
N GLU A 8 14.35 12.70 4.39
CA GLU A 8 14.60 12.98 5.81
C GLU A 8 13.61 12.27 6.76
N LEU A 9 12.36 12.09 6.32
CA LEU A 9 11.33 11.44 7.12
C LEU A 9 11.50 9.92 7.20
N ASN A 10 11.94 9.29 6.10
CA ASN A 10 12.14 7.84 6.05
C ASN A 10 13.18 7.49 4.97
N PRO A 11 14.20 6.68 5.28
CA PRO A 11 15.21 6.27 4.30
C PRO A 11 14.71 5.25 3.26
N ARG A 12 13.48 4.73 3.39
CA ARG A 12 12.92 3.67 2.54
C ARG A 12 11.75 4.18 1.70
N TRP A 13 11.49 3.50 0.59
CA TRP A 13 10.27 3.71 -0.20
C TRP A 13 9.08 3.16 0.58
N ILE A 14 7.99 3.92 0.64
CA ILE A 14 6.79 3.53 1.36
C ILE A 14 5.59 3.62 0.42
N VAL A 15 4.74 2.61 0.44
CA VAL A 15 3.41 2.66 -0.18
C VAL A 15 2.37 2.81 0.90
N VAL A 16 1.55 3.85 0.79
CA VAL A 16 0.50 4.18 1.75
C VAL A 16 -0.86 4.04 1.08
N PHE A 17 -1.74 3.28 1.71
CA PHE A 17 -3.15 3.26 1.39
C PHE A 17 -3.87 4.30 2.24
N VAL A 18 -4.60 5.21 1.59
CA VAL A 18 -5.38 6.26 2.24
C VAL A 18 -6.71 6.39 1.52
N THR A 19 -7.78 6.39 2.30
CA THR A 19 -9.15 6.59 1.81
C THR A 19 -9.49 8.07 1.67
N ARG A 20 -10.60 8.38 0.99
CA ARG A 20 -10.98 9.76 0.63
C ARG A 20 -11.10 10.70 1.83
N ASP A 21 -11.56 10.19 2.97
CA ASP A 21 -11.76 10.97 4.20
C ASP A 21 -10.50 11.00 5.11
N GLY A 22 -9.38 10.46 4.63
CA GLY A 22 -8.13 10.36 5.38
C GLY A 22 -8.09 9.22 6.40
N GLN A 23 -9.21 8.51 6.62
CA GLN A 23 -9.33 7.34 7.49
C GLN A 23 -10.30 6.31 6.89
N PRO A 24 -9.93 5.01 6.82
CA PRO A 24 -8.69 4.42 7.30
C PRO A 24 -7.46 4.77 6.42
N PHE A 25 -6.28 4.80 7.04
CA PHE A 25 -4.99 4.88 6.37
C PHE A 25 -4.02 3.83 6.94
N SER A 26 -3.11 3.31 6.11
CA SER A 26 -2.05 2.40 6.59
C SER A 26 -0.86 2.38 5.63
N VAL A 27 0.32 2.11 6.19
CA VAL A 27 1.49 1.71 5.41
C VAL A 27 1.31 0.26 5.00
N VAL A 28 1.24 0.03 3.70
CA VAL A 28 0.97 -1.28 3.13
C VAL A 28 2.21 -1.95 2.55
N ARG A 29 3.26 -1.17 2.25
CA ARG A 29 4.55 -1.71 1.81
C ARG A 29 5.70 -0.80 2.18
N VAL A 30 6.85 -1.40 2.48
CA VAL A 30 8.13 -0.71 2.66
C VAL A 30 9.16 -1.42 1.79
N MET A 31 9.99 -0.67 1.06
CA MET A 31 11.02 -1.23 0.17
C MET A 31 12.34 -0.45 0.32
N ASP A 32 13.46 -1.16 0.34
CA ASP A 32 14.79 -0.54 0.43
C ASP A 32 15.24 0.09 -0.90
N ALA A 33 14.70 -0.37 -2.01
CA ALA A 33 14.95 0.16 -3.35
C ALA A 33 13.63 0.41 -4.10
N PHE A 34 13.67 1.27 -5.12
CA PHE A 34 12.52 1.48 -5.98
C PHE A 34 12.22 0.20 -6.76
N ASN A 35 11.02 -0.36 -6.57
CA ASN A 35 10.57 -1.55 -7.28
C ASN A 35 9.18 -1.30 -7.91
N PRO A 36 9.12 -0.97 -9.21
CA PRO A 36 7.85 -0.68 -9.89
C PRO A 36 6.96 -1.92 -10.03
N GLU A 37 7.52 -3.13 -10.09
CA GLU A 37 6.75 -4.38 -10.19
C GLU A 37 5.95 -4.61 -8.92
N LEU A 38 6.58 -4.45 -7.75
CA LEU A 38 5.88 -4.56 -6.46
C LEU A 38 4.81 -3.48 -6.26
N ILE A 39 5.07 -2.25 -6.73
CA ILE A 39 4.07 -1.17 -6.70
C ILE A 39 2.87 -1.54 -7.57
N THR A 40 3.13 -2.01 -8.79
CA THR A 40 2.07 -2.41 -9.74
C THR A 40 1.28 -3.58 -9.19
N HIS A 41 1.95 -4.60 -8.64
CA HIS A 41 1.30 -5.73 -7.99
C HIS A 41 0.38 -5.29 -6.83
N THR A 42 0.83 -4.33 -6.02
CA THR A 42 0.02 -3.75 -4.93
C THR A 42 -1.23 -3.06 -5.48
N LEU A 43 -1.10 -2.33 -6.59
CA LEU A 43 -2.23 -1.67 -7.27
C LEU A 43 -3.23 -2.70 -7.81
N ASP A 44 -2.76 -3.73 -8.50
CA ASP A 44 -3.60 -4.79 -9.06
C ASP A 44 -4.36 -5.54 -7.95
N LEU A 45 -3.69 -5.81 -6.82
CA LEU A 45 -4.31 -6.47 -5.68
C LEU A 45 -5.40 -5.58 -5.03
N ILE A 46 -5.18 -4.27 -4.92
CA ILE A 46 -6.20 -3.33 -4.46
C ILE A 46 -7.41 -3.35 -5.38
N GLU A 47 -7.19 -3.25 -6.69
CA GLU A 47 -8.27 -3.25 -7.67
C GLU A 47 -9.08 -4.56 -7.60
N CYS A 48 -8.39 -5.69 -7.49
CA CYS A 48 -9.02 -7.00 -7.35
C CYS A 48 -9.90 -7.09 -6.08
N LEU A 49 -9.39 -6.63 -4.94
CA LEU A 49 -10.14 -6.66 -3.68
C LEU A 49 -11.30 -5.64 -3.66
N ASP A 50 -11.10 -4.46 -4.25
CA ASP A 50 -12.13 -3.43 -4.39
C ASP A 50 -13.28 -3.91 -5.29
N ALA A 51 -12.95 -4.49 -6.46
CA ALA A 51 -13.92 -5.12 -7.35
C ALA A 51 -14.64 -6.32 -6.70
N GLY A 52 -13.96 -7.02 -5.79
CA GLY A 52 -14.54 -8.08 -4.96
C GLY A 52 -15.47 -7.59 -3.85
N GLY A 53 -15.60 -6.27 -3.65
CA GLY A 53 -16.44 -5.66 -2.61
C GLY A 53 -15.88 -5.77 -1.19
N TYR A 54 -14.56 -5.98 -1.06
CA TYR A 54 -13.91 -6.02 0.25
C TYR A 54 -13.95 -4.65 0.92
N SER A 55 -14.13 -4.64 2.24
CA SER A 55 -14.04 -3.38 2.99
C SER A 55 -12.61 -2.83 2.96
N PHE A 56 -12.44 -1.50 3.05
CA PHE A 56 -11.10 -0.89 3.11
C PHE A 56 -10.24 -1.44 4.26
N ALA A 57 -10.84 -1.81 5.39
CA ALA A 57 -10.12 -2.44 6.50
C ALA A 57 -9.58 -3.83 6.13
N SER A 58 -10.37 -4.61 5.39
CA SER A 58 -9.94 -5.92 4.87
C SER A 58 -8.84 -5.77 3.84
N ILE A 59 -8.96 -4.81 2.91
CA ILE A 59 -7.93 -4.50 1.91
C ILE A 59 -6.61 -4.16 2.61
N ILE A 60 -6.64 -3.24 3.58
CA ILE A 60 -5.46 -2.88 4.37
C ILE A 60 -4.85 -4.10 5.06
N SER A 61 -5.67 -4.94 5.70
CA SER A 61 -5.19 -6.14 6.38
C SER A 61 -4.49 -7.10 5.42
N THR A 62 -5.04 -7.32 4.23
CA THR A 62 -4.45 -8.20 3.22
C THR A 62 -3.14 -7.63 2.70
N LEU A 63 -3.09 -6.34 2.37
CA LEU A 63 -1.88 -5.71 1.87
C LEU A 63 -0.77 -5.65 2.93
N SER A 64 -1.11 -5.38 4.20
CA SER A 64 -0.13 -5.40 5.29
C SER A 64 0.43 -6.80 5.55
N GLN A 65 -0.33 -7.87 5.31
CA GLN A 65 0.18 -9.25 5.36
C GLN A 65 1.12 -9.54 4.20
N GLU A 66 0.79 -9.10 2.99
CA GLU A 66 1.59 -9.31 1.79
C GLU A 66 2.89 -8.48 1.80
N GLY A 67 2.84 -7.25 2.31
CA GLY A 67 4.00 -6.36 2.44
C GLY A 67 4.93 -6.67 3.62
N ALA A 68 4.57 -7.64 4.48
CA ALA A 68 5.43 -8.12 5.58
C ALA A 68 6.29 -9.34 5.20
N GLN A 69 6.09 -9.92 4.02
CA GLN A 69 6.96 -10.95 3.44
C GLN A 69 8.19 -10.34 2.77
#